data_AF-F2AMW5-F1
#
_entry.id   AF-F2AMW5-F1
#
_cell.length_a   1.000
_cell.length_b   1.000
_cell.length_c   1.000
_cell.angle_alpha   90.00
_cell.angle_beta   90.00
_cell.angle_gamma   90.00
#
_symmetry.space_group_name_H-M   'P 1'
#
loop_
_entity.id
_entity.type
_entity.pdbx_description
1 polymer ?
#
loop_
_entity_poly.entity_id
_entity_poly.type
_entity_poly.pdbx_seq_one_letter_code
_entity_poly.pdbx_strand_id
1 'polypeptide(L)'
;MMDKRLQSQLWRVLLAMAIGGIVSLTTGSVSADENDFDETGLLTREGQHLRLTSDVNDALLLNDLVQSFDDSVPQWLAFWGVPESRTANWKIQGYLMRNVDTFRKSGALPDFVPRFDHGYSSPHTIWIHHQDTTYYNRHLVLHEGIHSLAFELFGAGGPSWYMEGTAELLALHRDRVPTPSKQPRSELSLNTSVLAQSMDPFTINQLPRNRLDTPGWGRYKIIAQHREAGTLPTLKSVLKLPTELNGEVEAYTWCWAASSLFTQSPESNAAFLKAARKGSDQSEAFTSEFYRDVAEQWPVLSARWRLMMNDLDYGFDWSRHRVELSTSDPRASGASIQMNVTPDQSWQSVGVWFPKGARLRFAAEGRVHVTSDWISEPAGITLEYNRGDPLGQLQVCVLPIATPAGATIPGLDIHPVITRADVSRFKANTSDDSTDDSAPMTGANVISITEPSWVLLRINLPAGHSPIETTANAQEAYQVQIIPSR
;
A
#
# COMPACT_ATOMS: atom_id res chain seq x y z
N MET A 1 30.62 -57.02 38.99
CA MET A 1 29.78 -57.85 39.88
C MET A 1 28.91 -56.91 40.70
N MET A 2 27.75 -56.52 40.15
CA MET A 2 26.41 -57.04 40.51
C MET A 2 26.04 -56.71 41.95
N ASP A 3 25.37 -55.58 42.15
CA ASP A 3 23.90 -55.39 42.11
C ASP A 3 23.28 -55.67 43.47
N LYS A 4 22.83 -54.59 44.12
CA LYS A 4 21.64 -54.61 44.96
C LYS A 4 20.86 -53.31 44.72
N ARG A 5 20.00 -53.35 43.71
CA ARG A 5 18.65 -52.81 43.75
C ARG A 5 18.07 -52.83 45.17
N LEU A 6 17.37 -51.76 45.54
CA LEU A 6 15.94 -51.73 45.85
C LEU A 6 15.67 -50.46 46.68
N GLN A 7 15.10 -49.43 46.05
CA GLN A 7 13.66 -49.19 45.97
C GLN A 7 13.13 -48.39 47.18
N SER A 8 12.79 -47.14 46.85
CA SER A 8 11.56 -46.43 47.23
C SER A 8 11.57 -45.48 48.42
N GLN A 9 10.84 -44.38 48.16
CA GLN A 9 10.30 -43.34 49.06
C GLN A 9 11.19 -42.11 49.25
N LEU A 10 11.22 -41.14 48.32
CA LEU A 10 10.19 -40.14 47.99
C LEU A 10 9.60 -39.40 49.21
N TRP A 11 9.82 -38.07 49.18
CA TRP A 11 8.98 -36.99 49.73
C TRP A 11 9.14 -36.73 51.24
N ARG A 12 9.76 -35.63 51.71
CA ARG A 12 9.39 -34.18 51.62
C ARG A 12 10.27 -33.50 52.73
N VAL A 13 10.72 -32.24 52.76
CA VAL A 13 10.12 -30.95 52.38
C VAL A 13 11.10 -29.81 52.76
N LEU A 14 11.03 -28.68 52.03
CA LEU A 14 11.47 -27.29 52.38
C LEU A 14 12.98 -27.04 52.57
N LEU A 15 13.56 -25.87 52.26
CA LEU A 15 13.23 -24.64 51.54
C LEU A 15 14.55 -23.86 51.47
N ALA A 16 14.78 -23.20 50.34
CA ALA A 16 15.77 -22.18 50.00
C ALA A 16 16.68 -21.56 51.09
N MET A 17 17.99 -21.53 50.80
CA MET A 17 18.85 -20.32 50.82
C MET A 17 20.01 -20.57 49.82
N ALA A 18 19.97 -20.01 48.63
CA ALA A 18 20.57 -18.73 48.26
C ALA A 18 22.12 -18.74 48.30
N ILE A 19 22.73 -18.72 47.10
CA ILE A 19 23.93 -17.97 46.64
C ILE A 19 24.72 -18.82 45.64
N GLY A 20 24.89 -18.30 44.42
CA GLY A 20 25.98 -18.69 43.52
C GLY A 20 25.63 -19.67 42.40
N GLY A 21 24.66 -19.34 41.54
CA GLY A 21 24.39 -20.07 40.31
C GLY A 21 25.48 -19.83 39.26
N ILE A 22 26.34 -20.83 39.05
CA ILE A 22 27.11 -20.99 37.82
C ILE A 22 26.17 -21.66 36.82
N VAL A 23 25.57 -20.86 35.92
CA VAL A 23 24.86 -21.40 34.75
C VAL A 23 25.93 -21.81 33.75
N SER A 24 26.06 -23.12 33.53
CA SER A 24 26.77 -23.66 32.38
C SER A 24 26.06 -23.20 31.11
N LEU A 25 26.73 -22.33 30.36
CA LEU A 25 26.36 -21.98 28.99
C LEU A 25 26.51 -23.25 28.13
N THR A 26 25.39 -23.87 27.80
CA THR A 26 25.32 -24.80 26.68
C THR A 26 25.46 -23.98 25.41
N THR A 27 26.66 -23.97 24.84
CA THR A 27 26.91 -23.51 23.47
C THR A 27 26.09 -24.39 22.53
N GLY A 28 24.99 -23.86 22.01
CA GLY A 28 24.28 -24.46 20.89
C GLY A 28 25.24 -24.51 19.70
N SER A 29 25.65 -25.71 19.32
CA SER A 29 26.34 -25.93 18.06
C SER A 29 25.37 -25.64 16.92
N VAL A 30 25.69 -24.62 16.12
CA VAL A 30 25.11 -24.45 14.79
C VAL A 30 25.60 -25.63 13.95
N SER A 31 24.73 -26.63 13.79
CA SER A 31 24.92 -27.71 12.83
C SER A 31 24.75 -27.13 11.44
N ALA A 32 25.76 -27.30 10.59
CA ALA A 32 25.73 -26.96 9.19
C ALA A 32 24.64 -27.76 8.43
N ASP A 33 24.11 -27.14 7.39
CA ASP A 33 23.06 -27.61 6.48
C ASP A 33 23.23 -29.07 6.02
N GLU A 34 22.29 -29.94 6.41
CA GLU A 34 22.00 -31.16 5.67
C GLU A 34 20.87 -30.84 4.67
N ASN A 35 21.18 -30.93 3.37
CA ASN A 35 20.19 -30.96 2.31
C ASN A 35 19.47 -32.31 2.38
N ASP A 36 18.47 -32.39 3.25
CA ASP A 36 17.66 -33.59 3.43
C ASP A 36 16.63 -33.67 2.28
N PHE A 37 17.07 -34.26 1.16
CA PHE A 37 16.16 -34.74 0.14
C PHE A 37 15.52 -36.03 0.64
N ASP A 38 14.19 -36.04 0.65
CA ASP A 38 13.42 -37.29 0.72
C ASP A 38 13.81 -38.17 -0.49
N GLU A 39 13.69 -39.51 -0.37
CA GLU A 39 13.78 -40.48 -1.48
C GLU A 39 12.96 -40.07 -2.72
N THR A 40 11.96 -39.20 -2.56
CA THR A 40 11.14 -38.58 -3.62
C THR A 40 11.81 -37.42 -4.39
N GLY A 41 12.97 -36.92 -3.95
CA GLY A 41 13.66 -35.78 -4.55
C GLY A 41 13.08 -34.40 -4.18
N LEU A 42 12.26 -34.33 -3.14
CA LEU A 42 11.68 -33.09 -2.61
C LEU A 42 12.52 -32.51 -1.47
N LEU A 43 12.62 -31.19 -1.44
CA LEU A 43 13.25 -30.43 -0.37
C LEU A 43 12.17 -29.87 0.58
N THR A 44 12.35 -30.06 1.89
CA THR A 44 11.45 -29.49 2.90
C THR A 44 12.20 -28.52 3.81
N ARG A 45 11.56 -27.41 4.15
CA ARG A 45 11.97 -26.45 5.18
C ARG A 45 10.82 -26.15 6.11
N GLU A 46 11.13 -25.89 7.36
CA GLU A 46 10.14 -25.77 8.41
C GLU A 46 10.47 -24.61 9.35
N GLY A 47 9.47 -23.75 9.56
CA GLY A 47 9.48 -22.65 10.50
C GLY A 47 8.48 -22.90 11.62
N GLN A 48 8.11 -21.85 12.34
CA GLN A 48 7.11 -21.90 13.40
C GLN A 48 5.71 -22.19 12.83
N HIS A 49 5.30 -21.45 11.80
CA HIS A 49 3.94 -21.46 11.27
C HIS A 49 3.81 -22.13 9.89
N LEU A 50 4.92 -22.36 9.18
CA LEU A 50 4.91 -22.99 7.86
C LEU A 50 5.89 -24.15 7.76
N ARG A 51 5.41 -25.30 7.26
CA ARG A 51 6.25 -26.38 6.72
C ARG A 51 6.13 -26.37 5.20
N LEU A 52 7.19 -25.98 4.49
CA LEU A 52 7.19 -25.81 3.03
C LEU A 52 7.97 -26.94 2.35
N THR A 53 7.31 -27.66 1.44
CA THR A 53 7.92 -28.71 0.62
C THR A 53 7.93 -28.31 -0.85
N SER A 54 9.03 -28.57 -1.56
CA SER A 54 9.20 -28.18 -2.96
C SER A 54 10.03 -29.18 -3.76
N ASP A 55 9.80 -29.25 -5.07
CA ASP A 55 10.66 -29.91 -6.05
C ASP A 55 11.74 -28.97 -6.62
N VAL A 56 11.81 -27.74 -6.11
CA VAL A 56 12.83 -26.74 -6.44
C VAL A 56 14.04 -26.96 -5.55
N ASN A 57 15.17 -27.29 -6.16
CA ASN A 57 16.45 -27.42 -5.47
C ASN A 57 17.09 -26.05 -5.21
N ASP A 58 16.46 -25.25 -4.36
CA ASP A 58 16.97 -23.96 -3.88
C ASP A 58 16.65 -23.80 -2.39
N ALA A 59 17.58 -24.25 -1.55
CA ALA A 59 17.43 -24.17 -0.09
C ALA A 59 17.36 -22.73 0.43
N LEU A 60 18.03 -21.78 -0.23
CA LEU A 60 18.04 -20.38 0.19
C LEU A 60 16.68 -19.73 -0.06
N LEU A 61 16.08 -20.00 -1.23
CA LEU A 61 14.71 -19.59 -1.52
C LEU A 61 13.73 -20.15 -0.47
N LEU A 62 13.74 -21.47 -0.23
CA LEU A 62 12.80 -22.08 0.71
C LEU A 62 12.96 -21.54 2.13
N ASN A 63 14.20 -21.36 2.60
CA ASN A 63 14.49 -20.75 3.90
C ASN A 63 13.93 -19.32 3.99
N ASP A 64 14.14 -18.51 2.96
CA ASP A 64 13.63 -17.13 2.92
C ASP A 64 12.10 -17.07 2.92
N LEU A 65 11.43 -17.97 2.18
CA LEU A 65 9.96 -18.06 2.15
C LEU A 65 9.39 -18.43 3.52
N VAL A 66 9.96 -19.45 4.17
CA VAL A 66 9.56 -19.89 5.51
C VAL A 66 9.79 -18.79 6.55
N GLN A 67 10.99 -18.17 6.55
CA GLN A 67 11.30 -17.10 7.48
C GLN A 67 10.38 -15.88 7.30
N SER A 68 10.12 -15.48 6.05
CA SER A 68 9.26 -14.34 5.77
C SER A 68 7.81 -14.60 6.15
N PHE A 69 7.34 -15.85 6.04
CA PHE A 69 6.04 -16.26 6.54
C PHE A 69 5.94 -16.06 8.06
N ASP A 70 6.90 -16.60 8.81
CA ASP A 70 6.94 -16.44 10.28
C ASP A 70 7.06 -14.97 10.69
N ASP A 71 7.89 -14.18 10.01
CA ASP A 71 8.06 -12.74 10.27
C ASP A 71 6.77 -11.94 9.98
N SER A 72 5.88 -12.45 9.13
CA SER A 72 4.62 -11.80 8.75
C SER A 72 3.47 -12.07 9.72
N VAL A 73 3.45 -13.23 10.39
CA VAL A 73 2.33 -13.64 11.26
C VAL A 73 2.03 -12.61 12.36
N PRO A 74 3.01 -12.10 13.14
CA PRO A 74 2.74 -11.07 14.14
C PRO A 74 2.16 -9.78 13.53
N GLN A 75 2.56 -9.43 12.31
CA GLN A 75 2.07 -8.24 11.61
C GLN A 75 0.63 -8.43 11.12
N TRP A 76 0.26 -9.62 10.63
CA TRP A 76 -1.12 -9.97 10.28
C TRP A 76 -2.05 -9.92 11.49
N LEU A 77 -1.59 -10.46 12.62
CA LEU A 77 -2.35 -10.43 13.87
C LEU A 77 -2.52 -9.01 14.40
N ALA A 78 -1.46 -8.19 14.35
CA ALA A 78 -1.53 -6.78 14.71
C ALA A 78 -2.51 -6.00 13.83
N PHE A 79 -2.53 -6.27 12.52
CA PHE A 79 -3.48 -5.66 11.58
C PHE A 79 -4.94 -5.90 12.01
N TRP A 80 -5.30 -7.12 12.40
CA TRP A 80 -6.66 -7.44 12.87
C TRP A 80 -6.90 -7.18 14.37
N GLY A 81 -5.89 -6.73 15.12
CA GLY A 81 -5.97 -6.56 16.57
C GLY A 81 -6.19 -7.89 17.33
N VAL A 82 -5.62 -8.98 16.82
CA VAL A 82 -5.72 -10.33 17.39
C VAL A 82 -4.44 -10.64 18.20
N PRO A 83 -4.53 -11.23 19.40
CA PRO A 83 -3.34 -11.57 20.18
C PRO A 83 -2.58 -12.78 19.59
N GLU A 84 -1.25 -12.77 19.70
CA GLU A 84 -0.36 -13.86 19.25
C GLU A 84 -0.69 -15.24 19.83
N SER A 85 -1.32 -15.29 21.02
CA SER A 85 -1.77 -16.54 21.62
C SER A 85 -2.76 -17.32 20.75
N ARG A 86 -3.43 -16.66 19.80
CA ARG A 86 -4.35 -17.31 18.85
C ARG A 86 -3.65 -18.16 17.80
N THR A 87 -2.36 -17.95 17.55
CA THR A 87 -1.57 -18.73 16.59
C THR A 87 -0.48 -19.57 17.24
N ALA A 88 -0.44 -19.66 18.57
CA ALA A 88 0.63 -20.36 19.31
C ALA A 88 0.84 -21.82 18.85
N ASN A 89 -0.24 -22.51 18.43
CA ASN A 89 -0.19 -23.87 17.91
C ASN A 89 -0.61 -23.95 16.43
N TRP A 90 -0.75 -22.81 15.76
CA TRP A 90 -1.17 -22.77 14.36
C TRP A 90 0.03 -22.98 13.46
N LYS A 91 -0.05 -24.01 12.62
CA LYS A 91 0.96 -24.35 11.62
C LYS A 91 0.29 -24.97 10.41
N ILE A 92 0.71 -24.59 9.22
CA ILE A 92 0.17 -25.09 7.95
C ILE A 92 1.26 -25.80 7.13
N GLN A 93 0.81 -26.68 6.24
CA GLN A 93 1.64 -27.28 5.21
C GLN A 93 1.62 -26.38 3.96
N GLY A 94 2.77 -26.20 3.32
CA GLY A 94 2.88 -25.50 2.04
C GLY A 94 3.54 -26.37 1.00
N TYR A 95 3.14 -26.20 -0.26
CA TYR A 95 3.78 -26.82 -1.42
C TYR A 95 4.13 -25.76 -2.45
N LEU A 96 5.43 -25.60 -2.76
CA LEU A 96 5.92 -24.78 -3.86
C LEU A 96 6.26 -25.70 -5.03
N MET A 97 5.47 -25.66 -6.09
CA MET A 97 5.45 -26.69 -7.13
C MET A 97 5.94 -26.14 -8.46
N ARG A 98 7.11 -26.59 -8.91
CA ARG A 98 7.57 -26.39 -10.29
C ARG A 98 6.92 -27.40 -11.23
N ASN A 99 6.82 -28.65 -10.81
CA ASN A 99 6.13 -29.72 -11.51
C ASN A 99 4.92 -30.22 -10.71
N VAL A 100 3.75 -29.69 -11.08
CA VAL A 100 2.45 -29.99 -10.45
C VAL A 100 2.13 -31.48 -10.45
N ASP A 101 2.52 -32.21 -11.49
CA ASP A 101 2.21 -33.63 -11.64
C ASP A 101 2.94 -34.49 -10.60
N THR A 102 4.13 -34.06 -10.14
CA THR A 102 4.86 -34.72 -9.05
C THR A 102 4.02 -34.71 -7.77
N PHE A 103 3.43 -33.56 -7.43
CA PHE A 103 2.62 -33.41 -6.23
C PHE A 103 1.28 -34.13 -6.34
N ARG A 104 0.63 -34.13 -7.52
CA ARG A 104 -0.57 -34.94 -7.75
C ARG A 104 -0.32 -36.43 -7.58
N LYS A 105 0.75 -36.96 -8.20
CA LYS A 105 1.11 -38.39 -8.10
C LYS A 105 1.43 -38.82 -6.68
N SER A 106 2.05 -37.94 -5.89
CA SER A 106 2.34 -38.21 -4.48
C SER A 106 1.12 -38.10 -3.55
N GLY A 107 0.00 -37.54 -4.03
CA GLY A 107 -1.17 -37.21 -3.21
C GLY A 107 -1.05 -35.91 -2.42
N ALA A 108 0.10 -35.23 -2.47
CA ALA A 108 0.32 -33.93 -1.84
C ALA A 108 -0.56 -32.80 -2.43
N LEU A 109 -0.95 -32.92 -3.70
CA LEU A 109 -2.00 -32.13 -4.32
C LEU A 109 -3.22 -33.03 -4.62
N PRO A 110 -4.25 -33.04 -3.76
CA PRO A 110 -5.40 -33.92 -3.92
C PRO A 110 -6.29 -33.57 -5.12
N ASP A 111 -6.98 -34.57 -5.68
CA ASP A 111 -7.88 -34.39 -6.84
C ASP A 111 -9.10 -33.49 -6.58
N PHE A 112 -9.48 -33.28 -5.32
CA PHE A 112 -10.56 -32.36 -4.96
C PHE A 112 -10.14 -30.89 -5.04
N VAL A 113 -8.84 -30.59 -5.05
CA VAL A 113 -8.35 -29.22 -5.18
C VAL A 113 -8.59 -28.79 -6.63
N PRO A 114 -9.33 -27.68 -6.86
CA PRO A 114 -9.62 -27.21 -8.22
C PRO A 114 -8.32 -26.84 -8.95
N ARG A 115 -8.42 -26.65 -10.26
CA ARG A 115 -7.31 -26.03 -11.00
C ARG A 115 -7.23 -24.55 -10.62
N PHE A 116 -6.01 -24.06 -10.48
CA PHE A 116 -5.69 -22.67 -10.16
C PHE A 116 -4.44 -22.24 -10.93
N ASP A 117 -4.27 -20.93 -11.15
CA ASP A 117 -3.19 -20.41 -12.00
C ASP A 117 -1.89 -20.13 -11.22
N HIS A 118 -2.01 -19.71 -9.96
CA HIS A 118 -0.85 -19.27 -9.16
C HIS A 118 -0.82 -19.88 -7.77
N GLY A 119 -1.92 -19.79 -7.02
CA GLY A 119 -2.01 -20.27 -5.65
C GLY A 119 -3.41 -20.77 -5.32
N TYR A 120 -3.48 -21.60 -4.28
CA TYR A 120 -4.72 -22.02 -3.65
C TYR A 120 -4.49 -22.31 -2.17
N SER A 121 -5.49 -22.02 -1.35
CA SER A 121 -5.43 -22.19 0.09
C SER A 121 -6.62 -22.99 0.60
N SER A 122 -6.33 -23.76 1.64
CA SER A 122 -7.29 -24.40 2.53
C SER A 122 -6.93 -24.05 3.97
N PRO A 123 -7.74 -24.39 4.99
CA PRO A 123 -7.43 -24.02 6.38
C PRO A 123 -6.06 -24.51 6.88
N HIS A 124 -5.54 -25.61 6.34
CA HIS A 124 -4.30 -26.24 6.83
C HIS A 124 -3.23 -26.42 5.75
N THR A 125 -3.50 -26.05 4.49
CA THR A 125 -2.57 -26.30 3.39
C THR A 125 -2.67 -25.21 2.33
N ILE A 126 -1.51 -24.77 1.85
CA ILE A 126 -1.35 -23.87 0.70
C ILE A 126 -0.59 -24.56 -0.42
N TRP A 127 -1.01 -24.32 -1.66
CA TRP A 127 -0.36 -24.84 -2.86
C TRP A 127 -0.04 -23.67 -3.79
N ILE A 128 1.21 -23.60 -4.24
CA ILE A 128 1.72 -22.48 -5.05
C ILE A 128 2.44 -23.04 -6.27
N HIS A 129 2.16 -22.50 -7.45
CA HIS A 129 2.98 -22.72 -8.64
C HIS A 129 4.25 -21.86 -8.54
N HIS A 130 5.41 -22.50 -8.69
CA HIS A 130 6.69 -21.79 -8.68
C HIS A 130 6.76 -20.74 -9.79
N GLN A 131 7.15 -19.52 -9.43
CA GLN A 131 7.27 -18.36 -10.29
C GLN A 131 8.74 -18.02 -10.58
N ASP A 132 8.98 -17.19 -11.59
CA ASP A 132 10.34 -16.84 -12.04
C ASP A 132 11.10 -15.93 -11.07
N THR A 133 10.42 -15.27 -10.13
CA THR A 133 11.03 -14.29 -9.22
C THR A 133 10.87 -14.73 -7.77
N THR A 134 11.92 -14.53 -6.96
CA THR A 134 11.89 -14.75 -5.51
C THR A 134 10.77 -13.93 -4.85
N TYR A 135 10.65 -12.65 -5.22
CA TYR A 135 9.59 -11.77 -4.73
C TYR A 135 8.20 -12.37 -4.95
N TYR A 136 7.89 -12.84 -6.18
CA TYR A 136 6.53 -13.27 -6.48
C TYR A 136 6.20 -14.63 -5.86
N ASN A 137 7.19 -15.53 -5.76
CA ASN A 137 7.06 -16.74 -4.92
C ASN A 137 6.73 -16.38 -3.47
N ARG A 138 7.43 -15.40 -2.88
CA ARG A 138 7.16 -14.93 -1.51
C ARG A 138 5.78 -14.30 -1.39
N HIS A 139 5.43 -13.43 -2.32
CA HIS A 139 4.10 -12.79 -2.38
C HIS A 139 3.00 -13.84 -2.38
N LEU A 140 3.09 -14.89 -3.20
CA LEU A 140 2.08 -15.96 -3.25
C LEU A 140 2.05 -16.80 -1.96
N VAL A 141 3.21 -17.16 -1.40
CA VAL A 141 3.26 -17.90 -0.12
C VAL A 141 2.61 -17.10 1.01
N LEU A 142 2.87 -15.79 1.08
CA LEU A 142 2.25 -14.91 2.06
C LEU A 142 0.74 -14.74 1.78
N HIS A 143 0.36 -14.49 0.53
CA HIS A 143 -1.03 -14.31 0.10
C HIS A 143 -1.91 -15.51 0.47
N GLU A 144 -1.50 -16.73 0.11
CA GLU A 144 -2.24 -17.94 0.47
C GLU A 144 -2.19 -18.21 1.98
N GLY A 145 -1.10 -17.83 2.65
CA GLY A 145 -0.98 -17.87 4.10
C GLY A 145 -2.03 -17.04 4.83
N ILE A 146 -2.32 -15.85 4.32
CA ILE A 146 -3.32 -14.93 4.87
C ILE A 146 -4.72 -15.54 4.76
N HIS A 147 -5.03 -16.21 3.64
CA HIS A 147 -6.29 -16.93 3.48
C HIS A 147 -6.41 -18.05 4.53
N SER A 148 -5.39 -18.92 4.65
CA SER A 148 -5.38 -19.98 5.67
C SER A 148 -5.52 -19.44 7.09
N LEU A 149 -4.86 -18.32 7.41
CA LEU A 149 -4.97 -17.67 8.72
C LEU A 149 -6.37 -17.07 8.94
N ALA A 150 -6.97 -16.44 7.92
CA ALA A 150 -8.33 -15.93 8.01
C ALA A 150 -9.35 -17.06 8.24
N PHE A 151 -9.14 -18.23 7.63
CA PHE A 151 -9.97 -19.42 7.87
C PHE A 151 -9.88 -19.88 9.33
N GLU A 152 -8.68 -19.94 9.89
CA GLU A 152 -8.47 -20.26 11.31
C GLU A 152 -9.11 -19.23 12.25
N LEU A 153 -8.94 -17.94 11.98
CA LEU A 153 -9.36 -16.88 12.90
C LEU A 153 -10.84 -16.55 12.81
N PHE A 154 -11.43 -16.62 11.61
CA PHE A 154 -12.74 -16.07 11.28
C PHE A 154 -13.68 -17.05 10.55
N GLY A 155 -13.23 -18.28 10.29
CA GLY A 155 -14.01 -19.35 9.67
C GLY A 155 -14.07 -19.31 8.14
N ALA A 156 -13.90 -18.14 7.53
CA ALA A 156 -13.62 -17.96 6.09
C ALA A 156 -13.05 -16.54 5.84
N GLY A 157 -12.85 -16.15 4.58
CA GLY A 157 -12.26 -14.85 4.19
C GLY A 157 -13.24 -13.73 3.82
N GLY A 158 -14.55 -13.97 3.85
CA GLY A 158 -15.57 -13.04 3.37
C GLY A 158 -15.73 -13.05 1.83
N PRO A 159 -16.44 -12.06 1.25
CA PRO A 159 -16.56 -11.92 -0.20
C PRO A 159 -15.20 -11.59 -0.84
N SER A 160 -15.07 -11.86 -2.14
CA SER A 160 -13.81 -11.76 -2.90
C SER A 160 -13.10 -10.41 -2.76
N TRP A 161 -13.83 -9.29 -2.81
CA TRP A 161 -13.23 -7.96 -2.67
C TRP A 161 -12.50 -7.79 -1.33
N TYR A 162 -13.03 -8.38 -0.26
CA TYR A 162 -12.46 -8.30 1.08
C TYR A 162 -11.36 -9.34 1.25
N MET A 163 -11.64 -10.60 0.91
CA MET A 163 -10.73 -11.73 1.04
C MET A 163 -9.44 -11.49 0.26
N GLU A 164 -9.55 -11.29 -1.06
CA GLU A 164 -8.41 -11.12 -1.94
C GLU A 164 -7.75 -9.76 -1.75
N GLY A 165 -8.55 -8.73 -1.46
CA GLY A 165 -8.02 -7.41 -1.17
C GLY A 165 -7.17 -7.39 0.10
N THR A 166 -7.57 -8.13 1.15
CA THR A 166 -6.81 -8.26 2.39
C THR A 166 -5.56 -9.10 2.19
N ALA A 167 -5.66 -10.22 1.46
CA ALA A 167 -4.52 -11.07 1.15
C ALA A 167 -3.46 -10.34 0.31
N GLU A 168 -3.85 -9.60 -0.73
CA GLU A 168 -2.93 -8.76 -1.51
C GLU A 168 -2.30 -7.65 -0.66
N LEU A 169 -3.09 -6.96 0.16
CA LEU A 169 -2.62 -5.88 1.02
C LEU A 169 -1.55 -6.36 2.01
N LEU A 170 -1.79 -7.51 2.65
CA LEU A 170 -0.93 -8.04 3.70
C LEU A 170 0.21 -8.92 3.18
N ALA A 171 0.17 -9.32 1.90
CA ALA A 171 1.28 -9.99 1.22
C ALA A 171 2.25 -9.01 0.55
N LEU A 172 1.80 -7.79 0.23
CA LEU A 172 2.63 -6.76 -0.39
C LEU A 172 3.80 -6.39 0.53
N HIS A 173 5.02 -6.48 0.03
CA HIS A 173 6.24 -6.16 0.78
C HIS A 173 7.27 -5.54 -0.16
N ARG A 174 8.43 -5.15 0.38
CA ARG A 174 9.62 -4.90 -0.41
C ARG A 174 10.67 -5.94 -0.03
N ASP A 175 11.48 -6.37 -1.00
CA ASP A 175 12.58 -7.29 -0.72
C ASP A 175 13.51 -6.72 0.38
N ARG A 176 14.12 -7.61 1.16
CA ARG A 176 15.13 -7.26 2.16
C ARG A 176 16.39 -6.75 1.44
N VAL A 177 16.39 -5.49 1.03
CA VAL A 177 17.59 -4.86 0.49
C VAL A 177 18.54 -4.62 1.66
N PRO A 178 19.83 -4.99 1.57
CA PRO A 178 20.80 -4.61 2.59
C PRO A 178 20.84 -3.08 2.69
N THR A 179 20.52 -2.55 3.87
CA THR A 179 20.53 -1.11 4.12
C THR A 179 21.97 -0.62 3.94
N PRO A 180 22.26 0.32 3.00
CA PRO A 180 23.54 0.99 2.99
C PRO A 180 23.68 1.70 4.35
N SER A 181 24.72 1.36 5.11
CA SER A 181 24.94 1.93 6.45
C SER A 181 24.80 3.44 6.40
N LYS A 182 23.84 4.03 7.14
CA LYS A 182 23.65 5.48 7.29
C LYS A 182 24.81 6.18 8.05
N GLN A 183 25.96 5.53 8.23
CA GLN A 183 27.12 6.18 8.80
C GLN A 183 28.02 6.72 7.68
N PRO A 184 28.39 8.02 7.71
CA PRO A 184 29.45 8.50 6.84
C PRO A 184 30.71 7.67 7.13
N ARG A 185 31.39 7.22 6.07
CA ARG A 185 32.69 6.55 6.17
C ARG A 185 33.67 7.50 6.87
N SER A 186 33.81 7.35 8.19
CA SER A 186 34.99 7.85 8.89
C SER A 186 36.19 7.08 8.34
N GLU A 187 37.10 7.80 7.71
CA GLU A 187 38.41 7.25 7.36
C GLU A 187 39.10 6.73 8.65
N LEU A 188 39.79 5.60 8.51
CA LEU A 188 40.50 4.83 9.53
C LEU A 188 39.67 4.00 10.53
N SER A 189 39.32 2.78 10.12
CA SER A 189 39.56 1.60 10.95
C SER A 189 39.73 0.35 10.08
N LEU A 190 40.95 0.12 9.60
CA LEU A 190 41.39 -1.20 9.14
C LEU A 190 41.52 -2.05 10.42
N ASN A 191 40.46 -2.79 10.78
CA ASN A 191 40.42 -3.99 11.66
C ASN A 191 39.06 -4.18 12.38
N THR A 192 37.93 -3.83 11.76
CA THR A 192 36.61 -4.23 12.27
C THR A 192 35.95 -5.20 11.31
N SER A 193 35.57 -6.36 11.83
CA SER A 193 34.89 -7.46 11.13
C SER A 193 33.71 -6.96 10.28
N VAL A 194 33.55 -7.53 9.08
CA VAL A 194 32.44 -7.30 8.13
C VAL A 194 31.13 -7.95 8.64
N LEU A 195 30.82 -7.79 9.93
CA LEU A 195 29.76 -8.57 10.59
C LEU A 195 28.63 -7.65 11.05
N ALA A 196 27.43 -8.02 10.59
CA ALA A 196 26.13 -7.40 10.82
C ALA A 196 25.90 -6.07 10.06
N GLN A 197 25.74 -6.18 8.73
CA GLN A 197 24.76 -5.29 8.08
C GLN A 197 23.42 -5.63 8.74
N SER A 198 22.85 -4.72 9.53
CA SER A 198 21.49 -4.88 10.04
C SER A 198 20.56 -4.94 8.82
N MET A 199 20.00 -6.11 8.52
CA MET A 199 18.90 -6.16 7.59
C MET A 199 17.72 -5.44 8.24
N ASP A 200 17.08 -4.52 7.51
CA ASP A 200 15.82 -3.93 7.98
C ASP A 200 14.83 -5.07 8.28
N PRO A 201 14.03 -4.95 9.36
CA PRO A 201 13.05 -5.97 9.69
C PRO A 201 12.08 -6.17 8.53
N PHE A 202 11.77 -7.43 8.21
CA PHE A 202 10.80 -7.76 7.16
C PHE A 202 9.46 -7.12 7.51
N THR A 203 8.94 -6.27 6.61
CA THR A 203 7.74 -5.48 6.86
C THR A 203 6.78 -5.64 5.70
N ILE A 204 5.53 -5.99 6.01
CA ILE A 204 4.45 -6.11 5.03
C ILE A 204 3.76 -4.75 4.78
N ASN A 205 2.79 -4.74 3.86
CA ASN A 205 2.03 -3.59 3.42
C ASN A 205 2.90 -2.40 2.98
N GLN A 206 3.99 -2.69 2.26
CA GLN A 206 4.91 -1.66 1.75
C GLN A 206 4.69 -1.38 0.28
N LEU A 207 4.12 -0.21 -0.05
CA LEU A 207 3.90 0.20 -1.44
C LEU A 207 5.20 0.22 -2.27
N PRO A 208 5.21 -0.20 -3.54
CA PRO A 208 6.44 -0.18 -4.35
C PRO A 208 6.93 1.24 -4.65
N ARG A 209 8.22 1.53 -4.45
CA ARG A 209 8.83 2.82 -4.85
C ARG A 209 9.18 2.86 -6.32
N ASN A 210 9.48 1.69 -6.89
CA ASN A 210 9.82 1.50 -8.28
C ASN A 210 9.46 0.06 -8.71
N ARG A 211 9.57 -0.23 -10.00
CA ARG A 211 9.20 -1.53 -10.58
C ARG A 211 10.03 -2.70 -10.07
N LEU A 212 11.27 -2.47 -9.65
CA LEU A 212 12.17 -3.51 -9.16
C LEU A 212 11.88 -3.91 -7.71
N ASP A 213 11.11 -3.11 -6.95
CA ASP A 213 10.73 -3.49 -5.58
C ASP A 213 9.75 -4.69 -5.56
N THR A 214 9.00 -4.92 -6.65
CA THR A 214 7.91 -5.94 -6.71
C THR A 214 7.85 -6.67 -8.07
N PRO A 215 8.92 -7.35 -8.49
CA PRO A 215 8.98 -7.98 -9.81
C PRO A 215 7.97 -9.12 -9.94
N GLY A 216 7.07 -9.01 -10.94
CA GLY A 216 6.00 -9.97 -11.20
C GLY A 216 4.62 -9.54 -10.67
N TRP A 217 4.54 -8.57 -9.76
CA TRP A 217 3.27 -8.17 -9.14
C TRP A 217 2.34 -7.37 -10.05
N GLY A 218 2.86 -6.41 -10.83
CA GLY A 218 2.17 -5.84 -11.99
C GLY A 218 0.91 -4.97 -11.75
N ARG A 219 0.43 -4.79 -10.51
CA ARG A 219 -0.84 -4.08 -10.23
C ARG A 219 -0.86 -2.61 -10.69
N TYR A 220 0.25 -1.88 -10.54
CA TYR A 220 0.38 -0.51 -11.07
C TYR A 220 0.32 -0.45 -12.60
N LYS A 221 0.79 -1.48 -13.30
CA LYS A 221 0.69 -1.55 -14.77
C LYS A 221 -0.78 -1.63 -15.19
N ILE A 222 -1.59 -2.46 -14.53
CA ILE A 222 -3.03 -2.57 -14.79
C ILE A 222 -3.72 -1.24 -14.54
N ILE A 223 -3.48 -0.60 -13.39
CA ILE A 223 -4.04 0.73 -13.08
C ILE A 223 -3.66 1.75 -14.16
N ALA A 224 -2.39 1.80 -14.58
CA ALA A 224 -1.94 2.72 -15.62
C ALA A 224 -2.66 2.49 -16.96
N GLN A 225 -2.81 1.23 -17.39
CA GLN A 225 -3.51 0.87 -18.61
C GLN A 225 -5.00 1.30 -18.59
N HIS A 226 -5.71 1.04 -17.49
CA HIS A 226 -7.11 1.43 -17.34
C HIS A 226 -7.29 2.94 -17.19
N ARG A 227 -6.32 3.62 -16.58
CA ARG A 227 -6.28 5.08 -16.48
C ARG A 227 -6.15 5.72 -17.85
N GLU A 228 -5.22 5.24 -18.67
CA GLU A 228 -5.03 5.70 -20.06
C GLU A 228 -6.24 5.40 -20.95
N ALA A 229 -6.88 4.23 -20.75
CA ALA A 229 -8.07 3.83 -21.49
C ALA A 229 -9.38 4.49 -21.02
N GLY A 230 -9.38 5.19 -19.87
CA GLY A 230 -10.59 5.76 -19.28
C GLY A 230 -11.58 4.72 -18.74
N THR A 231 -11.08 3.55 -18.34
CA THR A 231 -11.86 2.37 -17.92
C THR A 231 -11.66 2.00 -16.46
N LEU A 232 -11.09 2.89 -15.64
CA LEU A 232 -10.93 2.68 -14.19
C LEU A 232 -12.30 2.42 -13.53
N PRO A 233 -12.45 1.37 -12.69
CA PRO A 233 -13.74 1.03 -12.10
C PRO A 233 -14.14 2.00 -10.99
N THR A 234 -15.44 2.12 -10.71
CA THR A 234 -15.92 2.76 -9.48
C THR A 234 -15.71 1.86 -8.26
N LEU A 235 -15.51 2.45 -7.09
CA LEU A 235 -15.40 1.70 -5.83
C LEU A 235 -16.61 0.78 -5.60
N LYS A 236 -17.81 1.23 -6.00
CA LYS A 236 -19.04 0.43 -5.93
C LYS A 236 -18.99 -0.80 -6.82
N SER A 237 -18.39 -0.72 -8.00
CA SER A 237 -18.22 -1.87 -8.89
C SER A 237 -17.28 -2.92 -8.30
N VAL A 238 -16.21 -2.47 -7.63
CA VAL A 238 -15.25 -3.38 -6.97
C VAL A 238 -15.94 -4.20 -5.87
N LEU A 239 -16.79 -3.56 -5.05
CA LEU A 239 -17.55 -4.25 -4.01
C LEU A 239 -18.61 -5.25 -4.55
N LYS A 240 -18.88 -5.21 -5.86
CA LYS A 240 -19.83 -6.09 -6.56
C LYS A 240 -19.14 -7.16 -7.40
N LEU A 241 -17.81 -7.28 -7.32
CA LEU A 241 -17.10 -8.36 -7.98
C LEU A 241 -17.67 -9.71 -7.52
N PRO A 242 -17.72 -10.71 -8.42
CA PRO A 242 -18.25 -12.03 -8.08
C PRO A 242 -17.39 -12.69 -7.00
N THR A 243 -17.96 -13.66 -6.28
CA THR A 243 -17.23 -14.42 -5.26
C THR A 243 -16.05 -15.19 -5.85
N GLU A 244 -16.20 -15.71 -7.07
CA GLU A 244 -15.15 -16.42 -7.79
C GLU A 244 -14.49 -15.48 -8.81
N LEU A 245 -13.23 -15.11 -8.56
CA LEU A 245 -12.45 -14.24 -9.46
C LEU A 245 -11.63 -15.00 -10.51
N ASN A 246 -11.59 -16.33 -10.44
CA ASN A 246 -10.91 -17.21 -11.39
C ASN A 246 -9.45 -16.82 -11.71
N GLY A 247 -8.71 -16.26 -10.74
CA GLY A 247 -7.31 -15.87 -10.94
C GLY A 247 -7.09 -14.60 -11.80
N GLU A 248 -8.14 -13.84 -12.11
CA GLU A 248 -8.03 -12.64 -12.96
C GLU A 248 -7.24 -11.52 -12.28
N VAL A 249 -5.96 -11.37 -12.64
CA VAL A 249 -5.02 -10.33 -12.14
C VAL A 249 -5.63 -8.94 -12.02
N GLU A 250 -6.52 -8.58 -12.94
CA GLU A 250 -7.26 -7.31 -12.91
C GLU A 250 -8.17 -7.19 -11.67
N ALA A 251 -8.98 -8.21 -11.37
CA ALA A 251 -9.87 -8.19 -10.21
C ALA A 251 -9.07 -8.07 -8.90
N TYR A 252 -7.97 -8.81 -8.77
CA TYR A 252 -7.05 -8.71 -7.62
C TYR A 252 -6.46 -7.30 -7.46
N THR A 253 -6.15 -6.62 -8.58
CA THR A 253 -5.70 -5.22 -8.58
C THR A 253 -6.73 -4.31 -7.93
N TRP A 254 -8.01 -4.48 -8.27
CA TRP A 254 -9.09 -3.67 -7.74
C TRP A 254 -9.40 -3.98 -6.28
N CYS A 255 -9.43 -5.25 -5.89
CA CYS A 255 -9.61 -5.69 -4.51
C CYS A 255 -8.51 -5.11 -3.61
N TRP A 256 -7.24 -5.24 -4.04
CA TRP A 256 -6.09 -4.69 -3.33
C TRP A 256 -6.21 -3.17 -3.14
N ALA A 257 -6.51 -2.44 -4.22
CA ALA A 257 -6.63 -0.99 -4.15
C ALA A 257 -7.78 -0.55 -3.23
N ALA A 258 -8.92 -1.26 -3.26
CA ALA A 258 -10.06 -0.95 -2.41
C ALA A 258 -9.75 -1.20 -0.93
N SER A 259 -9.17 -2.35 -0.58
CA SER A 259 -8.73 -2.66 0.78
C SER A 259 -7.66 -1.69 1.27
N SER A 260 -6.75 -1.28 0.38
CA SER A 260 -5.76 -0.23 0.69
C SER A 260 -6.43 1.09 1.03
N LEU A 261 -7.39 1.56 0.21
CA LEU A 261 -8.14 2.77 0.52
C LEU A 261 -8.88 2.66 1.86
N PHE A 262 -9.61 1.56 2.08
CA PHE A 262 -10.44 1.43 3.27
C PHE A 262 -9.64 1.36 4.56
N THR A 263 -8.45 0.76 4.52
CA THR A 263 -7.56 0.66 5.67
C THR A 263 -6.81 1.96 5.94
N GLN A 264 -6.54 2.77 4.92
CA GLN A 264 -5.80 4.03 5.08
C GLN A 264 -6.71 5.24 5.35
N SER A 265 -8.02 5.10 5.11
CA SER A 265 -9.01 6.17 5.33
C SER A 265 -9.61 6.09 6.75
N PRO A 266 -9.54 7.17 7.56
CA PRO A 266 -10.11 7.20 8.91
C PRO A 266 -11.60 6.84 8.96
N GLU A 267 -12.34 7.18 7.91
CA GLU A 267 -13.79 7.02 7.80
C GLU A 267 -14.23 5.56 7.64
N SER A 268 -13.31 4.66 7.25
CA SER A 268 -13.63 3.27 6.94
C SER A 268 -12.75 2.24 7.65
N ASN A 269 -11.59 2.62 8.20
CA ASN A 269 -10.65 1.68 8.79
C ASN A 269 -11.29 0.80 9.87
N ALA A 270 -12.00 1.43 10.82
CA ALA A 270 -12.65 0.70 11.91
C ALA A 270 -13.74 -0.28 11.39
N ALA A 271 -14.53 0.14 10.40
CA ALA A 271 -15.53 -0.72 9.77
C ALA A 271 -14.88 -1.90 9.02
N PHE A 272 -13.77 -1.65 8.31
CA PHE A 272 -13.03 -2.67 7.58
C PHE A 272 -12.43 -3.73 8.51
N LEU A 273 -11.83 -3.32 9.63
CA LEU A 273 -11.29 -4.25 10.63
C LEU A 273 -12.41 -5.02 11.35
N LYS A 274 -13.54 -4.36 11.65
CA LYS A 274 -14.72 -5.02 12.22
C LYS A 274 -15.27 -6.09 11.29
N ALA A 275 -15.24 -5.87 9.97
CA ALA A 275 -15.77 -6.78 8.97
C ALA A 275 -15.08 -8.17 8.99
N ALA A 276 -13.79 -8.25 9.34
CA ALA A 276 -13.06 -9.52 9.47
C ALA A 276 -13.77 -10.54 10.35
N ARG A 277 -14.44 -10.08 11.42
CA ARG A 277 -15.18 -10.93 12.38
C ARG A 277 -16.36 -11.66 11.76
N LYS A 278 -16.74 -11.30 10.53
CA LYS A 278 -17.82 -11.91 9.74
C LYS A 278 -17.26 -12.64 8.53
N GLY A 279 -15.98 -13.04 8.55
CA GLY A 279 -15.34 -13.74 7.43
C GLY A 279 -16.08 -14.99 6.96
N SER A 280 -16.82 -15.68 7.83
CA SER A 280 -17.69 -16.81 7.46
C SER A 280 -18.89 -16.44 6.57
N ASP A 281 -19.26 -15.16 6.46
CA ASP A 281 -20.33 -14.67 5.58
C ASP A 281 -19.76 -14.25 4.23
N GLN A 282 -19.98 -15.10 3.22
CA GLN A 282 -19.62 -14.84 1.82
C GLN A 282 -20.78 -14.29 0.98
N SER A 283 -21.91 -13.97 1.62
CA SER A 283 -23.10 -13.47 0.93
C SER A 283 -23.06 -11.95 0.74
N GLU A 284 -24.04 -11.42 0.00
CA GLU A 284 -24.22 -9.96 -0.16
C GLU A 284 -24.49 -9.23 1.18
N ALA A 285 -24.86 -9.96 2.23
CA ALA A 285 -25.11 -9.38 3.55
C ALA A 285 -23.84 -8.76 4.16
N PHE A 286 -22.68 -9.40 3.98
CA PHE A 286 -21.38 -8.87 4.41
C PHE A 286 -21.14 -7.46 3.81
N THR A 287 -21.22 -7.37 2.47
CA THR A 287 -20.98 -6.11 1.75
C THR A 287 -22.02 -5.06 2.10
N SER A 288 -23.29 -5.46 2.26
CA SER A 288 -24.38 -4.55 2.63
C SER A 288 -24.19 -3.96 4.02
N GLU A 289 -23.71 -4.74 4.98
CA GLU A 289 -23.39 -4.26 6.32
C GLU A 289 -22.18 -3.34 6.32
N PHE A 290 -21.09 -3.74 5.68
CA PHE A 290 -19.92 -2.88 5.55
C PHE A 290 -20.29 -1.53 4.93
N TYR A 291 -21.05 -1.55 3.82
CA TYR A 291 -21.52 -0.34 3.17
C TYR A 291 -22.37 0.53 4.10
N ARG A 292 -23.27 -0.07 4.90
CA ARG A 292 -24.09 0.67 5.87
C ARG A 292 -23.23 1.36 6.92
N ASP A 293 -22.18 0.71 7.40
CA ASP A 293 -21.27 1.27 8.42
C ASP A 293 -20.49 2.50 7.89
N VAL A 294 -20.31 2.63 6.57
CA VAL A 294 -19.59 3.75 5.93
C VAL A 294 -20.47 4.65 5.06
N ALA A 295 -21.79 4.45 5.07
CA ALA A 295 -22.71 5.04 4.09
C ALA A 295 -22.69 6.59 4.10
N GLU A 296 -22.62 7.19 5.29
CA GLU A 296 -22.56 8.66 5.45
C GLU A 296 -21.28 9.26 4.84
N GLN A 297 -20.19 8.50 4.83
CA GLN A 297 -18.89 8.92 4.32
C GLN A 297 -18.63 8.42 2.89
N TRP A 298 -19.59 7.75 2.27
CA TRP A 298 -19.44 7.21 0.93
C TRP A 298 -19.08 8.25 -0.15
N PRO A 299 -19.63 9.49 -0.13
CA PRO A 299 -19.18 10.53 -1.06
C PRO A 299 -17.68 10.85 -0.92
N VAL A 300 -17.17 10.91 0.30
CA VAL A 300 -15.75 11.15 0.59
C VAL A 300 -14.90 9.96 0.14
N LEU A 301 -15.30 8.73 0.47
CA LEU A 301 -14.59 7.52 0.03
C LEU A 301 -14.56 7.40 -1.51
N SER A 302 -15.67 7.74 -2.18
CA SER A 302 -15.74 7.76 -3.64
C SER A 302 -14.84 8.84 -4.24
N ALA A 303 -14.76 10.02 -3.63
CA ALA A 303 -13.83 11.08 -4.02
C ALA A 303 -12.37 10.64 -3.85
N ARG A 304 -12.01 10.11 -2.67
CA ARG A 304 -10.66 9.57 -2.39
C ARG A 304 -10.29 8.47 -3.39
N TRP A 305 -11.21 7.55 -3.70
CA TRP A 305 -11.00 6.53 -4.73
C TRP A 305 -10.66 7.12 -6.10
N ARG A 306 -11.39 8.15 -6.54
CA ARG A 306 -11.14 8.79 -7.85
C ARG A 306 -9.76 9.45 -7.90
N LEU A 307 -9.39 10.19 -6.85
CA LEU A 307 -8.08 10.83 -6.75
C LEU A 307 -6.97 9.79 -6.68
N MET A 308 -7.14 8.77 -5.84
CA MET A 308 -6.19 7.68 -5.70
C MET A 308 -6.01 6.91 -7.00
N MET A 309 -7.06 6.48 -7.69
CA MET A 309 -6.94 5.76 -8.97
C MET A 309 -6.26 6.60 -10.05
N ASN A 310 -6.45 7.92 -10.02
CA ASN A 310 -5.73 8.81 -10.91
C ASN A 310 -4.25 8.97 -10.53
N ASP A 311 -3.90 8.85 -9.26
CA ASP A 311 -2.57 9.20 -8.74
C ASP A 311 -1.68 8.00 -8.41
N LEU A 312 -2.25 6.82 -8.20
CA LEU A 312 -1.58 5.60 -7.79
C LEU A 312 -0.56 5.15 -8.85
N ASP A 313 0.71 5.15 -8.44
CA ASP A 313 1.88 4.86 -9.26
C ASP A 313 3.09 4.55 -8.35
N TYR A 314 4.22 4.18 -8.93
CA TYR A 314 5.46 3.94 -8.19
C TYR A 314 5.88 5.16 -7.37
N GLY A 315 6.16 4.92 -6.09
CA GLY A 315 6.51 5.97 -5.12
C GLY A 315 5.30 6.68 -4.51
N PHE A 316 4.08 6.20 -4.75
CA PHE A 316 2.88 6.71 -4.06
C PHE A 316 3.06 6.65 -2.54
N ASP A 317 2.68 7.73 -1.88
CA ASP A 317 2.75 7.90 -0.44
C ASP A 317 1.39 8.33 0.12
N TRP A 318 0.87 7.58 1.11
CA TRP A 318 -0.44 7.83 1.70
C TRP A 318 -0.52 9.15 2.47
N SER A 319 0.58 9.60 3.08
CA SER A 319 0.58 10.86 3.83
C SER A 319 0.49 12.05 2.87
N ARG A 320 1.25 12.01 1.77
CA ARG A 320 1.24 13.04 0.72
C ARG A 320 -0.09 13.09 -0.05
N HIS A 321 -0.77 11.96 -0.23
CA HIS A 321 -2.05 11.89 -0.94
C HIS A 321 -3.27 12.00 -0.01
N ARG A 322 -3.06 12.33 1.27
CA ARG A 322 -4.15 12.57 2.21
C ARG A 322 -4.80 13.92 1.92
N VAL A 323 -5.98 13.86 1.33
CA VAL A 323 -6.82 15.05 1.10
C VAL A 323 -7.82 15.20 2.23
N GLU A 324 -7.92 16.39 2.83
CA GLU A 324 -8.94 16.71 3.82
C GLU A 324 -10.27 17.03 3.13
N LEU A 325 -11.19 16.07 3.12
CA LEU A 325 -12.53 16.18 2.54
C LEU A 325 -13.56 15.80 3.59
N SER A 326 -14.69 16.52 3.63
CA SER A 326 -15.78 16.19 4.53
C SER A 326 -17.14 16.34 3.84
N THR A 327 -18.07 15.43 4.16
CA THR A 327 -19.49 15.61 3.82
C THR A 327 -20.13 16.77 4.57
N SER A 328 -19.47 17.27 5.61
CA SER A 328 -19.88 18.44 6.40
C SER A 328 -19.18 19.74 5.99
N ASP A 329 -18.39 19.73 4.90
CA ASP A 329 -17.75 20.96 4.40
C ASP A 329 -18.82 22.05 4.17
N PRO A 330 -18.57 23.29 4.60
CA PRO A 330 -19.54 24.36 4.41
C PRO A 330 -19.63 24.76 2.92
N ARG A 331 -20.79 25.29 2.55
CA ARG A 331 -20.97 25.90 1.24
C ARG A 331 -20.13 27.17 1.13
N ALA A 332 -19.44 27.35 0.00
CA ALA A 332 -18.70 28.58 -0.30
C ALA A 332 -19.62 29.82 -0.18
N SER A 333 -19.15 30.84 0.56
CA SER A 333 -19.91 32.06 0.84
C SER A 333 -19.98 33.04 -0.34
N GLY A 334 -19.18 32.83 -1.39
CA GLY A 334 -19.00 33.77 -2.49
C GLY A 334 -17.96 34.86 -2.21
N ALA A 335 -17.31 34.84 -1.04
CA ALA A 335 -16.12 35.66 -0.79
C ALA A 335 -14.88 35.06 -1.46
N SER A 336 -13.85 35.89 -1.67
CA SER A 336 -12.54 35.39 -2.12
C SER A 336 -11.90 34.52 -1.05
N ILE A 337 -11.28 33.42 -1.45
CA ILE A 337 -10.58 32.49 -0.55
C ILE A 337 -9.09 32.57 -0.84
N GLN A 338 -8.27 32.59 0.21
CA GLN A 338 -6.81 32.52 0.11
C GLN A 338 -6.34 31.18 0.65
N MET A 339 -5.41 30.53 -0.03
CA MET A 339 -4.77 29.32 0.47
C MET A 339 -3.34 29.18 -0.04
N ASN A 340 -2.52 28.45 0.73
CA ASN A 340 -1.19 28.04 0.32
C ASN A 340 -1.24 26.62 -0.22
N VAL A 341 -0.61 26.38 -1.37
CA VAL A 341 -0.46 25.06 -1.98
C VAL A 341 0.99 24.64 -1.88
N THR A 342 1.29 23.62 -1.08
CA THR A 342 2.65 23.19 -0.75
C THR A 342 3.07 21.93 -1.54
N PRO A 343 4.37 21.70 -1.80
CA PRO A 343 4.84 20.58 -2.63
C PRO A 343 4.86 19.22 -1.91
N ASP A 344 4.78 19.21 -0.58
CA ASP A 344 4.75 18.02 0.27
C ASP A 344 3.41 17.28 0.26
N GLN A 345 2.36 17.89 -0.30
CA GLN A 345 1.05 17.28 -0.49
C GLN A 345 0.72 17.19 -1.99
N SER A 346 -0.12 16.21 -2.35
CA SER A 346 -0.70 16.11 -3.69
C SER A 346 -1.89 17.08 -3.80
N TRP A 347 -3.10 16.58 -3.94
CA TRP A 347 -4.33 17.39 -3.90
C TRP A 347 -4.60 17.97 -2.51
N GLN A 348 -4.89 19.26 -2.48
CA GLN A 348 -5.21 20.04 -1.29
C GLN A 348 -6.60 20.65 -1.45
N SER A 349 -7.46 20.43 -0.45
CA SER A 349 -8.84 20.91 -0.46
C SER A 349 -8.92 22.38 -0.08
N VAL A 350 -9.85 23.11 -0.72
CA VAL A 350 -10.20 24.48 -0.32
C VAL A 350 -10.99 24.50 1.01
N GLY A 351 -11.53 23.36 1.45
CA GLY A 351 -12.30 23.23 2.70
C GLY A 351 -13.75 23.72 2.61
N VAL A 352 -14.25 23.95 1.39
CA VAL A 352 -15.64 24.30 1.09
C VAL A 352 -16.09 23.59 -0.17
N TRP A 353 -17.40 23.47 -0.36
CA TRP A 353 -17.96 23.06 -1.65
C TRP A 353 -18.62 24.23 -2.39
N PHE A 354 -18.56 24.17 -3.72
CA PHE A 354 -19.12 25.19 -4.59
C PHE A 354 -20.43 24.69 -5.24
N PRO A 355 -21.48 25.53 -5.26
CA PRO A 355 -22.74 25.16 -5.88
C PRO A 355 -22.65 25.16 -7.40
N LYS A 356 -23.56 24.41 -8.04
CA LYS A 356 -23.80 24.49 -9.48
C LYS A 356 -24.01 25.95 -9.92
N GLY A 357 -23.35 26.34 -11.01
CA GLY A 357 -23.38 27.68 -11.58
C GLY A 357 -22.31 28.63 -11.01
N ALA A 358 -21.57 28.23 -9.97
CA ALA A 358 -20.43 29.02 -9.51
C ALA A 358 -19.36 29.14 -10.60
N ARG A 359 -18.72 30.31 -10.70
CA ARG A 359 -17.65 30.60 -11.65
C ARG A 359 -16.44 31.09 -10.86
N LEU A 360 -15.29 30.48 -11.06
CA LEU A 360 -14.10 30.72 -10.27
C LEU A 360 -12.96 31.19 -11.16
N ARG A 361 -12.30 32.26 -10.74
CA ARG A 361 -11.00 32.69 -11.25
C ARG A 361 -9.95 32.47 -10.19
N PHE A 362 -8.72 32.28 -10.64
CA PHE A 362 -7.60 32.00 -9.77
C PHE A 362 -6.50 33.01 -10.05
N ALA A 363 -5.91 33.55 -9.01
CA ALA A 363 -4.64 34.25 -9.06
C ALA A 363 -3.63 33.50 -8.20
N ALA A 364 -2.38 33.44 -8.65
CA ALA A 364 -1.35 32.71 -7.94
C ALA A 364 0.03 33.35 -8.11
N GLU A 365 0.86 33.16 -7.09
CA GLU A 365 2.27 33.54 -7.06
C GLU A 365 3.06 32.58 -6.18
N GLY A 366 4.37 32.78 -6.15
CA GLY A 366 5.29 32.00 -5.35
C GLY A 366 6.20 31.12 -6.19
N ARG A 367 7.11 30.44 -5.49
CA ARG A 367 8.16 29.62 -6.08
C ARG A 367 8.35 28.39 -5.20
N VAL A 368 8.53 27.24 -5.84
CA VAL A 368 8.72 25.95 -5.18
C VAL A 368 9.83 25.19 -5.89
N HIS A 369 10.66 24.49 -5.14
CA HIS A 369 11.62 23.56 -5.73
C HIS A 369 10.89 22.29 -6.18
N VAL A 370 11.19 21.86 -7.41
CA VAL A 370 10.69 20.60 -7.98
C VAL A 370 11.79 19.54 -8.09
N THR A 371 13.04 19.99 -8.13
CA THR A 371 14.27 19.21 -7.95
C THR A 371 15.28 20.10 -7.19
N SER A 372 16.41 19.53 -6.75
CA SER A 372 17.46 20.31 -6.05
C SER A 372 17.93 21.53 -6.84
N ASP A 373 17.82 21.45 -8.17
CA ASP A 373 18.39 22.43 -9.08
C ASP A 373 17.31 23.32 -9.71
N TRP A 374 16.04 22.93 -9.64
CA TRP A 374 14.95 23.56 -10.39
C TRP A 374 13.87 24.13 -9.50
N ILE A 375 13.59 25.42 -9.72
CA ILE A 375 12.51 26.17 -9.08
C ILE A 375 11.42 26.43 -10.10
N SER A 376 10.18 26.09 -9.75
CA SER A 376 8.98 26.29 -10.55
C SER A 376 8.15 27.46 -10.02
N GLU A 377 7.63 28.28 -10.93
CA GLU A 377 6.52 29.23 -10.70
C GLU A 377 5.18 28.56 -11.08
N PRO A 378 4.00 29.14 -10.74
CA PRO A 378 2.71 28.47 -10.92
C PRO A 378 2.40 27.95 -12.33
N ALA A 379 3.02 28.50 -13.37
CA ALA A 379 2.85 28.02 -14.75
C ALA A 379 3.60 26.70 -15.08
N GLY A 380 4.54 26.29 -14.23
CA GLY A 380 5.36 25.10 -14.40
C GLY A 380 6.59 25.27 -15.30
N ILE A 381 7.47 24.28 -15.23
CA ILE A 381 8.69 24.14 -16.05
C ILE A 381 8.38 23.20 -17.23
N THR A 382 8.77 23.55 -18.46
CA THR A 382 8.52 22.71 -19.66
C THR A 382 9.75 21.97 -20.17
N LEU A 383 10.83 21.92 -19.39
CA LEU A 383 11.91 20.99 -19.69
C LEU A 383 11.50 19.55 -19.33
N GLU A 384 10.61 19.40 -18.35
CA GLU A 384 10.05 18.12 -17.93
C GLU A 384 8.54 18.19 -17.79
N TYR A 385 7.89 17.04 -17.97
CA TYR A 385 6.45 16.91 -17.93
C TYR A 385 6.07 15.76 -17.01
N ASN A 386 5.01 15.97 -16.24
CA ASN A 386 4.36 14.92 -15.46
C ASN A 386 2.92 14.80 -15.96
N ARG A 387 2.57 13.61 -16.47
CA ARG A 387 1.23 13.29 -17.02
C ARG A 387 0.76 14.24 -18.14
N GLY A 388 1.69 14.66 -18.99
CA GLY A 388 1.40 15.53 -20.14
C GLY A 388 1.37 17.03 -19.81
N ASP A 389 1.46 17.39 -18.53
CA ASP A 389 1.50 18.78 -18.08
C ASP A 389 2.90 19.18 -17.59
N PRO A 390 3.28 20.47 -17.65
CA PRO A 390 4.57 20.96 -17.16
C PRO A 390 4.82 20.56 -15.69
N LEU A 391 6.05 20.16 -15.38
CA LEU A 391 6.46 19.84 -14.01
C LEU A 391 6.34 21.07 -13.10
N GLY A 392 5.79 20.91 -11.90
CA GLY A 392 5.61 22.01 -10.95
C GLY A 392 4.44 22.94 -11.25
N GLN A 393 3.65 22.68 -12.29
CA GLN A 393 2.50 23.53 -12.61
C GLN A 393 1.44 23.48 -11.52
N LEU A 394 0.90 24.64 -11.13
CA LEU A 394 -0.27 24.74 -10.27
C LEU A 394 -1.53 24.35 -11.06
N GLN A 395 -2.22 23.32 -10.58
CA GLN A 395 -3.42 22.77 -11.19
C GLN A 395 -4.61 22.87 -10.24
N VAL A 396 -5.79 23.01 -10.81
CA VAL A 396 -7.07 22.95 -10.11
C VAL A 396 -7.88 21.75 -10.63
N CYS A 397 -8.51 21.01 -9.73
CA CYS A 397 -9.47 19.95 -10.04
C CYS A 397 -10.86 20.33 -9.53
N VAL A 398 -11.87 20.21 -10.39
CA VAL A 398 -13.28 20.24 -9.98
C VAL A 398 -13.71 18.80 -9.72
N LEU A 399 -14.02 18.48 -8.46
CA LEU A 399 -14.38 17.14 -8.04
C LEU A 399 -15.85 17.09 -7.58
N PRO A 400 -16.77 16.55 -8.40
CA PRO A 400 -18.16 16.37 -8.03
C PRO A 400 -18.33 15.59 -6.72
N ILE A 401 -19.21 16.09 -5.85
CA ILE A 401 -19.61 15.42 -4.59
C ILE A 401 -20.48 14.20 -4.91
N ALA A 402 -21.28 14.27 -5.97
CA ALA A 402 -22.08 13.16 -6.43
C ALA A 402 -21.18 11.97 -6.79
N THR A 403 -21.50 10.80 -6.25
CA THR A 403 -20.76 9.58 -6.56
C THR A 403 -21.12 9.08 -7.95
N PRO A 404 -20.16 8.64 -8.77
CA PRO A 404 -20.44 8.08 -10.09
C PRO A 404 -21.41 6.89 -10.01
N ALA A 405 -22.46 6.92 -10.83
CA ALA A 405 -23.47 5.85 -10.88
C ALA A 405 -23.07 4.66 -11.76
N GLY A 406 -22.16 4.88 -12.71
CA GLY A 406 -21.72 3.89 -13.68
C GLY A 406 -20.71 2.88 -13.14
N ALA A 407 -20.26 1.98 -14.03
CA ALA A 407 -19.25 0.98 -13.69
C ALA A 407 -17.84 1.56 -13.62
N THR A 408 -17.58 2.64 -14.36
CA THR A 408 -16.29 3.33 -14.45
C THR A 408 -16.32 4.72 -13.83
N ILE A 409 -15.17 5.20 -13.35
CA ILE A 409 -15.05 6.58 -12.87
C ILE A 409 -14.92 7.56 -14.05
N PRO A 410 -15.58 8.73 -13.99
CA PRO A 410 -15.28 9.83 -14.90
C PRO A 410 -13.86 10.34 -14.68
N GLY A 411 -13.21 10.78 -15.76
CA GLY A 411 -11.93 11.48 -15.68
C GLY A 411 -11.99 12.69 -14.75
N LEU A 412 -10.86 13.05 -14.16
CA LEU A 412 -10.77 14.25 -13.33
C LEU A 412 -10.79 15.50 -14.21
N ASP A 413 -11.60 16.49 -13.82
CA ASP A 413 -11.70 17.78 -14.50
C ASP A 413 -10.58 18.70 -14.02
N ILE A 414 -9.39 18.57 -14.64
CA ILE A 414 -8.16 19.24 -14.23
C ILE A 414 -7.81 20.35 -15.20
N HIS A 415 -7.45 21.51 -14.67
CA HIS A 415 -7.02 22.67 -15.46
C HIS A 415 -5.76 23.32 -14.87
N PRO A 416 -4.90 23.92 -15.71
CA PRO A 416 -3.85 24.81 -15.23
C PRO A 416 -4.48 26.08 -14.63
N VAL A 417 -3.98 26.49 -13.46
CA VAL A 417 -4.38 27.76 -12.82
C VAL A 417 -3.78 28.95 -13.56
N ILE A 418 -2.48 28.88 -13.87
CA ILE A 418 -1.76 29.85 -14.70
C ILE A 418 -1.17 29.13 -15.91
N THR A 419 -1.38 29.68 -17.10
CA THR A 419 -0.76 29.18 -18.33
C THR A 419 0.42 30.04 -18.75
N ARG A 420 1.28 29.53 -19.63
CA ARG A 420 2.35 30.36 -20.23
C ARG A 420 1.84 31.53 -21.06
N ALA A 421 0.66 31.40 -21.65
CA ALA A 421 0.01 32.51 -22.35
C ALA A 421 -0.40 33.61 -21.38
N ASP A 422 -0.78 33.26 -20.14
CA ASP A 422 -1.03 34.24 -19.08
C ASP A 422 0.28 34.94 -18.68
N VAL A 423 1.36 34.19 -18.47
CA VAL A 423 2.69 34.75 -18.15
C VAL A 423 3.17 35.70 -19.23
N SER A 424 3.03 35.32 -20.50
CA SER A 424 3.46 36.13 -21.64
C SER A 424 2.66 37.44 -21.74
N ARG A 425 1.34 37.37 -21.52
CA ARG A 425 0.46 38.56 -21.50
C ARG A 425 0.77 39.47 -20.32
N PHE A 426 1.04 38.89 -19.15
CA PHE A 426 1.41 39.65 -17.96
C PHE A 426 2.69 40.44 -18.21
N LYS A 427 3.75 39.77 -18.69
CA LYS A 427 5.04 40.41 -19.02
C LYS A 427 4.93 41.48 -20.11
N ALA A 428 4.06 41.29 -21.09
CA ALA A 428 3.81 42.28 -22.14
C ALA A 428 3.12 43.54 -21.62
N ASN A 429 2.33 43.43 -20.54
CA ASN A 429 1.58 44.54 -19.95
C ASN A 429 2.35 45.26 -18.83
N THR A 430 3.39 44.65 -18.26
CA THR A 430 4.21 45.23 -17.18
C THR A 430 5.44 46.00 -17.67
N SER A 431 5.46 46.44 -18.93
CA SER A 431 6.56 47.27 -19.47
C SER A 431 6.45 48.73 -19.01
N ASP A 432 6.91 49.01 -17.78
CA ASP A 432 7.60 50.26 -17.40
C ASP A 432 8.09 50.14 -15.93
N ASP A 433 9.41 49.98 -15.77
CA ASP A 433 10.25 50.30 -14.60
C ASP A 433 9.88 49.80 -13.17
N SER A 434 8.88 48.94 -12.97
CA SER A 434 8.63 48.32 -11.65
C SER A 434 9.15 46.88 -11.58
N THR A 435 10.25 46.66 -10.85
CA THR A 435 10.87 45.36 -10.57
C THR A 435 10.08 44.50 -9.57
N ASP A 436 8.77 44.68 -9.44
CA ASP A 436 7.97 43.88 -8.54
C ASP A 436 7.50 42.59 -9.24
N ASP A 437 8.45 41.67 -9.41
CA ASP A 437 8.24 40.30 -9.93
C ASP A 437 7.35 39.44 -8.99
N SER A 438 6.77 40.03 -7.94
CA SER A 438 6.00 39.35 -6.89
C SER A 438 4.51 39.70 -6.85
N ALA A 439 3.94 40.30 -7.90
CA ALA A 439 2.50 40.53 -7.96
C ALA A 439 1.74 39.25 -8.39
N PRO A 440 0.57 38.94 -7.76
CA PRO A 440 -0.14 37.72 -8.04
C PRO A 440 -0.72 37.72 -9.45
N MET A 441 -0.30 36.75 -10.26
CA MET A 441 -0.75 36.64 -11.64
C MET A 441 -2.15 36.05 -11.66
N THR A 442 -3.10 36.74 -12.30
CA THR A 442 -4.45 36.22 -12.48
C THR A 442 -4.55 35.42 -13.78
N GLY A 443 -4.93 34.14 -13.67
CA GLY A 443 -5.18 33.28 -14.83
C GLY A 443 -6.36 33.79 -15.65
N ALA A 444 -6.31 33.59 -16.98
CA ALA A 444 -7.42 33.95 -17.84
C ALA A 444 -8.60 32.98 -17.77
N ASN A 445 -8.35 31.74 -17.35
CA ASN A 445 -9.37 30.69 -17.30
C ASN A 445 -10.41 30.97 -16.20
N VAL A 446 -11.68 30.84 -16.56
CA VAL A 446 -12.82 30.87 -15.63
C VAL A 446 -13.36 29.45 -15.53
N ILE A 447 -13.19 28.83 -14.36
CA ILE A 447 -13.66 27.46 -14.10
C ILE A 447 -15.13 27.52 -13.70
N SER A 448 -15.98 26.77 -14.41
CA SER A 448 -17.43 26.77 -14.19
C SER A 448 -17.85 25.48 -13.50
N ILE A 449 -18.55 25.60 -12.37
CA ILE A 449 -19.02 24.46 -11.58
C ILE A 449 -20.37 23.99 -12.14
N THR A 450 -20.41 22.81 -12.76
CA THR A 450 -21.59 22.26 -13.44
C THR A 450 -22.53 21.49 -12.49
N GLU A 451 -22.00 21.04 -11.36
CA GLU A 451 -22.70 20.34 -10.27
C GLU A 451 -21.99 20.59 -8.93
N PRO A 452 -22.65 20.41 -7.77
CA PRO A 452 -22.02 20.60 -6.46
C PRO A 452 -20.70 19.84 -6.33
N SER A 453 -19.61 20.57 -6.14
CA SER A 453 -18.25 20.03 -6.24
C SER A 453 -17.33 20.59 -5.17
N TRP A 454 -16.39 19.77 -4.72
CA TRP A 454 -15.16 20.26 -4.10
C TRP A 454 -14.24 20.83 -5.17
N VAL A 455 -13.44 21.81 -4.79
CA VAL A 455 -12.35 22.34 -5.62
C VAL A 455 -11.06 22.02 -4.89
N LEU A 456 -10.13 21.41 -5.62
CA LEU A 456 -8.84 20.97 -5.10
C LEU A 456 -7.73 21.62 -5.90
N LEU A 457 -6.61 21.92 -5.26
CA LEU A 457 -5.41 22.41 -5.94
C LEU A 457 -4.23 21.49 -5.69
N ARG A 458 -3.30 21.43 -6.63
CA ARG A 458 -2.03 20.72 -6.46
C ARG A 458 -0.91 21.38 -7.23
N ILE A 459 0.32 21.07 -6.83
CA ILE A 459 1.51 21.27 -7.66
C ILE A 459 1.75 19.97 -8.44
N ASN A 460 1.85 20.04 -9.76
CA ASN A 460 1.99 18.87 -10.63
C ASN A 460 3.37 18.22 -10.49
N LEU A 461 3.47 17.26 -9.56
CA LEU A 461 4.69 16.54 -9.22
C LEU A 461 4.45 15.02 -9.30
N PRO A 462 5.44 14.22 -9.73
CA PRO A 462 5.33 12.75 -9.76
C PRO A 462 4.99 12.15 -8.39
N ALA A 463 4.39 10.95 -8.37
CA ALA A 463 3.99 10.27 -7.13
C ALA A 463 5.18 10.08 -6.16
N GLY A 464 6.32 9.61 -6.67
CA GLY A 464 7.56 9.43 -5.91
C GLY A 464 8.38 10.69 -5.63
N HIS A 465 7.85 11.89 -5.92
CA HIS A 465 8.55 13.13 -5.57
C HIS A 465 8.72 13.24 -4.05
N SER A 466 9.96 13.51 -3.61
CA SER A 466 10.30 13.78 -2.23
C SER A 466 10.56 15.28 -2.07
N PRO A 467 9.91 15.95 -1.10
CA PRO A 467 10.16 17.35 -0.83
C PRO A 467 11.64 17.59 -0.53
N ILE A 468 12.17 18.70 -1.01
CA ILE A 468 13.55 19.10 -0.73
C ILE A 468 13.59 19.77 0.63
N GLU A 469 14.44 19.26 1.52
CA GLU A 469 14.71 19.93 2.80
C GLU A 469 15.39 21.28 2.51
N THR A 470 14.62 22.37 2.58
CA THR A 470 15.16 23.72 2.45
C THR A 470 15.70 24.20 3.79
N THR A 471 16.82 24.92 3.77
CA THR A 471 17.38 25.53 4.98
C THR A 471 16.51 26.69 5.46
N ALA A 472 15.99 26.57 6.69
CA ALA A 472 15.44 27.61 7.57
C ALA A 472 14.22 28.45 7.10
N ASN A 473 13.08 28.18 7.75
CA ASN A 473 11.96 29.09 8.08
C ASN A 473 11.00 29.61 6.99
N ALA A 474 11.09 29.19 5.72
CA ALA A 474 10.02 29.45 4.74
C ALA A 474 9.49 28.13 4.18
N GLN A 475 8.24 27.78 4.52
CA GLN A 475 7.55 26.66 3.85
C GLN A 475 7.26 27.10 2.41
N GLU A 476 7.85 26.38 1.45
CA GLU A 476 7.63 26.68 0.04
C GLU A 476 6.19 26.39 -0.34
N ALA A 477 5.55 27.37 -0.98
CA ALA A 477 4.17 27.26 -1.39
C ALA A 477 3.87 28.19 -2.57
N TYR A 478 2.85 27.84 -3.33
CA TYR A 478 2.12 28.82 -4.12
C TYR A 478 1.03 29.46 -3.27
N GLN A 479 1.01 30.78 -3.21
CA GLN A 479 -0.09 31.53 -2.61
C GLN A 479 -1.16 31.69 -3.67
N VAL A 480 -2.39 31.25 -3.37
CA VAL A 480 -3.49 31.19 -4.33
C VAL A 480 -4.70 31.94 -3.81
N GLN A 481 -5.18 32.89 -4.61
CA GLN A 481 -6.44 33.57 -4.43
C GLN A 481 -7.50 32.99 -5.36
N ILE A 482 -8.58 32.48 -4.79
CA ILE A 482 -9.76 31.99 -5.49
C ILE A 482 -10.81 33.10 -5.47
N ILE A 483 -11.16 33.61 -6.64
CA ILE A 483 -12.01 34.78 -6.83
C ILE A 483 -13.33 34.32 -7.50
N PRO A 484 -14.46 34.32 -6.78
CA PRO A 484 -15.76 34.11 -7.39
C PRO A 484 -16.05 35.19 -8.43
N SER A 485 -16.28 34.76 -9.67
CA SER A 485 -16.72 35.63 -10.77
C SER A 485 -18.23 35.73 -10.75
N ARG A 486 -18.73 36.95 -10.98
CA ARG A 486 -20.15 37.19 -11.29
C ARG A 486 -20.52 36.65 -12.67
#